data_AF-A0A820L9P8-F1
#
_entry.id   AF-A0A820L9P8-F1
#
_cell.length_a   1.000
_cell.length_b   1.000
_cell.length_c   1.000
_cell.angle_alpha   90.00
_cell.angle_beta   90.00
_cell.angle_gamma   90.00
#
_symmetry.space_group_name_H-M   'P 1'
#
loop_
_entity.id
_entity.type
_entity.pdbx_description
1 polymer ?
#
loop_
_entity_poly.entity_id
_entity_poly.type
_entity_poly.pdbx_seq_one_letter_code
_entity_poly.pdbx_strand_id
1 'polypeptide(L)'
;HPGGEEVLKEQHGKDASDAFEDVGHSFDAREQMKAFQIAELHPDDHKKNARSRPLVINSTDYASNHGAISWIKWVIPLVIVIVAIIYFRAMARPDPDINRPPKAI
;
A
#
# COMPACT_ATOMS: atom_id res chain seq x y z
N HIS A 1 22.58 13.16 -22.44
CA HIS A 1 22.33 11.73 -22.18
C HIS A 1 21.58 11.12 -23.37
N PRO A 2 22.05 10.01 -23.97
CA PRO A 2 21.43 9.42 -25.17
C PRO A 2 19.98 8.95 -24.99
N GLY A 3 19.59 8.53 -23.78
CA GLY A 3 18.21 8.08 -23.46
C GLY A 3 17.20 9.21 -23.20
N GLY A 4 17.50 10.45 -23.58
CA GLY A 4 16.67 11.62 -23.30
C GLY A 4 16.91 12.23 -21.92
N GLU A 5 16.24 13.36 -21.64
CA GLU A 5 16.38 14.13 -20.39
C GLU A 5 15.43 13.67 -19.28
N GLU A 6 14.33 13.01 -19.63
CA GLU A 6 13.28 12.66 -18.67
C GLU A 6 13.81 11.73 -17.57
N VAL A 7 14.65 10.76 -17.94
CA VAL A 7 15.30 9.86 -17.00
C VAL A 7 16.25 10.58 -16.02
N LEU A 8 16.87 11.69 -16.45
CA LEU A 8 17.69 12.50 -15.56
C LEU A 8 16.84 13.32 -14.60
N LYS A 9 15.70 13.84 -15.07
CA LYS A 9 14.75 14.56 -14.22
C LYS A 9 14.15 13.62 -13.17
N GLU A 10 13.75 12.41 -13.55
CA GLU A 10 13.15 11.45 -12.59
C GLU A 10 14.09 11.09 -11.43
N GLN A 11 15.40 11.01 -11.71
CA GLN A 11 16.45 10.69 -10.75
C GLN A 11 17.10 11.93 -10.11
N HIS A 12 16.66 13.15 -10.45
CA HIS A 12 17.29 14.36 -9.93
C HIS A 12 17.24 14.40 -8.39
N GLY A 13 18.34 14.80 -7.74
CA GLY A 13 18.40 14.96 -6.29
C GLY A 13 18.24 13.66 -5.48
N LYS A 14 18.30 12.50 -6.13
CA LYS A 14 18.28 11.18 -5.51
C LYS A 14 19.59 10.45 -5.80
N ASP A 15 19.82 9.37 -5.06
CA ASP A 15 20.85 8.40 -5.42
C ASP A 15 20.37 7.58 -6.63
N ALA A 16 21.09 7.67 -7.74
CA ALA A 16 20.77 7.02 -9.00
C ALA A 16 21.69 5.83 -9.31
N SER A 17 22.51 5.38 -8.33
CA SER A 17 23.43 4.26 -8.53
C SER A 17 22.74 2.99 -9.04
N ASP A 18 21.63 2.58 -8.43
CA ASP A 18 20.90 1.37 -8.85
C ASP A 18 20.35 1.50 -10.27
N ALA A 19 19.75 2.65 -10.61
CA ALA A 19 19.21 2.91 -11.95
C ALA A 19 20.32 2.94 -13.03
N PHE A 20 21.50 3.45 -12.67
CA PHE A 20 22.66 3.47 -13.57
C PHE A 20 23.21 2.07 -13.85
N GLU A 21 23.30 1.22 -12.82
CA GLU A 21 23.78 -0.16 -12.92
C GLU A 21 22.78 -1.07 -13.65
N ASP A 22 21.48 -0.94 -13.39
CA ASP A 22 20.41 -1.75 -14.00
C ASP A 22 20.36 -1.60 -15.54
N VAL A 23 20.63 -0.40 -16.05
CA VAL A 23 20.72 -0.13 -17.49
C VAL A 23 21.98 -0.76 -18.11
N GLY A 24 23.04 -0.99 -17.33
CA GLY A 24 24.28 -1.57 -17.82
C GLY A 24 25.09 -0.61 -18.70
N HIS A 25 25.32 0.62 -18.23
CA HIS A 25 26.12 1.61 -18.97
C HIS A 25 27.55 1.13 -19.27
N SER A 26 28.03 1.45 -20.47
CA SER A 26 29.37 1.09 -20.94
C SER A 26 30.49 1.74 -20.12
N PHE A 27 31.71 1.23 -20.28
CA PHE A 27 32.89 1.80 -19.62
C PHE A 27 33.11 3.28 -19.98
N ASP A 28 32.94 3.63 -21.27
CA ASP A 28 33.06 5.02 -21.74
C ASP A 28 32.03 5.94 -21.05
N ALA A 29 30.78 5.48 -20.86
CA ALA A 29 29.77 6.26 -20.15
C ALA A 29 30.15 6.53 -18.68
N ARG A 30 30.79 5.55 -18.02
CA ARG A 30 31.33 5.72 -16.65
C ARG A 30 32.51 6.68 -16.60
N GLU A 31 33.33 6.69 -17.65
CA GLU A 31 34.43 7.64 -17.77
C GLU A 31 33.91 9.06 -17.97
N GLN A 32 32.93 9.26 -18.86
CA GLN A 32 32.27 10.54 -19.06
C GLN A 32 31.59 11.06 -17.78
N MET A 33 30.97 10.18 -16.98
CA MET A 33 30.35 10.54 -15.70
C MET A 33 31.33 11.24 -14.75
N LYS A 34 32.60 10.82 -14.71
CA LYS A 34 33.63 11.42 -13.83
C LYS A 34 33.88 12.89 -14.15
N ALA A 35 33.78 13.29 -15.41
CA ALA A 35 33.95 14.68 -15.82
C ALA A 35 32.83 15.60 -15.30
N PHE A 36 31.66 15.04 -14.96
CA PHE A 36 30.52 15.77 -14.40
C PHE A 36 30.43 15.70 -12.87
N GLN A 37 31.43 15.12 -12.18
CA GLN A 37 31.46 15.10 -10.72
C GLN A 37 31.81 16.49 -10.17
N ILE A 38 30.88 17.10 -9.44
CA ILE A 38 31.05 18.44 -8.84
C ILE A 38 31.45 18.35 -7.37
N ALA A 39 30.92 17.36 -6.64
CA ALA A 39 31.14 17.18 -5.21
C ALA A 39 30.88 15.72 -4.79
N GLU A 40 31.18 15.40 -3.53
CA GLU A 40 30.86 14.13 -2.89
C GLU A 40 29.84 14.36 -1.76
N LEU A 41 29.00 13.36 -1.50
CA LEU A 41 28.01 13.40 -0.42
C LEU A 41 28.69 13.49 0.95
N HIS A 42 28.11 14.25 1.88
CA HIS A 42 28.63 14.37 3.24
C HIS A 42 28.63 13.00 3.96
N PRO A 43 29.68 12.64 4.73
CA PRO A 43 29.80 11.32 5.38
C PRO A 43 28.61 10.95 6.27
N ASP A 44 27.98 11.92 6.92
CA ASP A 44 26.82 11.69 7.78
C ASP A 44 25.56 11.25 7.00
N ASP A 45 25.49 11.56 5.71
CA ASP A 45 24.34 11.25 4.86
C ASP A 45 24.51 9.93 4.11
N HIS A 46 25.71 9.34 4.07
CA HIS A 46 25.98 8.04 3.42
C HIS A 46 25.09 6.92 3.97
N LYS A 47 24.68 6.99 5.25
CA LYS A 47 23.84 5.98 5.91
C LYS A 47 22.34 6.22 5.75
N LYS A 48 21.91 7.42 5.33
CA LYS A 48 20.49 7.78 5.23
C LYS A 48 19.87 7.24 3.93
N ASN A 49 20.65 7.16 2.86
CA ASN A 49 20.15 6.81 1.52
C ASN A 49 19.68 5.35 1.39
N ALA A 50 20.16 4.43 2.24
CA ALA A 50 19.61 3.07 2.33
C ALA A 50 18.15 3.03 2.82
N ARG A 51 17.64 4.13 3.41
CA ARG A 51 16.26 4.26 3.91
C ARG A 51 15.42 5.27 3.14
N SER A 52 16.03 6.06 2.25
CA SER A 52 15.35 7.05 1.44
C SER A 52 14.84 6.45 0.13
N ARG A 53 14.06 5.36 0.21
CA ARG A 53 13.04 5.18 -0.82
C ARG A 53 12.17 6.43 -0.76
N PRO A 54 11.96 7.15 -1.87
CA PRO A 54 10.95 8.19 -1.85
C PRO A 54 9.66 7.47 -1.45
N LEU A 55 9.07 7.90 -0.33
CA LEU A 55 7.65 7.70 -0.11
C LEU A 55 6.99 8.39 -1.29
N VAL A 56 6.81 7.65 -2.39
CA VAL A 56 5.78 7.95 -3.36
C VAL A 56 4.50 7.74 -2.58
N ILE A 57 4.07 8.78 -1.88
CA ILE A 57 2.71 8.88 -1.37
C ILE A 57 1.86 9.11 -2.62
N ASN A 58 1.68 8.05 -3.40
CA ASN A 58 0.47 7.95 -4.18
C ASN A 58 -0.62 7.86 -3.12
N SER A 59 -1.33 8.96 -2.95
CA SER A 59 -2.60 9.04 -2.24
C SER A 59 -3.63 8.16 -2.95
N THR A 60 -3.39 6.87 -2.90
CA THR A 60 -4.42 5.85 -2.83
C THR A 60 -4.23 5.30 -1.44
N ASP A 61 -4.98 5.83 -0.48
CA ASP A 61 -5.07 5.40 0.92
C ASP A 61 -5.65 3.97 1.03
N TYR A 62 -5.03 3.04 0.32
CA TYR A 62 -5.05 1.61 0.55
C TYR A 62 -3.66 1.21 1.10
N ALA A 63 -3.16 1.97 2.07
CA ALA A 63 -2.05 1.57 2.93
C ALA A 63 -2.51 0.39 3.81
N SER A 64 -2.51 -0.78 3.18
CA SER A 64 -2.08 -2.08 3.69
C SER A 64 -1.59 -2.11 5.15
N ASN A 65 -2.55 -2.13 6.09
CA ASN A 65 -2.41 -2.85 7.37
C ASN A 65 -2.58 -4.36 7.10
N HIS A 66 -1.64 -4.96 6.38
CA HIS A 66 -1.72 -6.33 5.84
C HIS A 66 -1.42 -7.45 6.86
N GLY A 67 -1.40 -7.13 8.16
CA GLY A 67 -1.29 -8.12 9.26
C GLY A 67 -2.61 -8.36 10.01
N ALA A 68 -3.42 -7.32 10.20
CA ALA A 68 -4.66 -7.41 11.00
C ALA A 68 -5.94 -7.45 10.15
N ILE A 69 -5.93 -6.99 8.89
CA ILE A 69 -7.14 -6.75 8.09
C ILE A 69 -7.50 -7.92 7.14
N SER A 70 -6.57 -8.84 6.85
CA SER A 70 -6.83 -9.94 5.88
C SER A 70 -7.97 -10.88 6.28
N TRP A 71 -8.19 -11.13 7.57
CA TRP A 71 -9.30 -12.00 8.01
C TRP A 71 -10.65 -11.26 8.02
N ILE A 72 -10.65 -9.94 8.21
CA ILE A 72 -11.87 -9.11 8.26
C ILE A 72 -12.61 -9.13 6.91
N LYS A 73 -11.89 -9.25 5.78
CA LYS A 73 -12.49 -9.34 4.44
C LYS A 73 -13.47 -10.52 4.29
N TRP A 74 -13.22 -11.64 4.96
CA TRP A 74 -14.10 -12.81 4.91
C TRP A 74 -15.14 -12.81 6.02
N VAL A 75 -14.86 -12.13 7.13
CA VAL A 75 -15.77 -12.07 8.28
C VAL A 75 -16.95 -11.13 8.04
N ILE A 76 -16.72 -9.96 7.41
CA ILE A 76 -17.81 -9.01 7.12
C ILE A 76 -18.95 -9.66 6.30
N PRO A 77 -18.71 -10.30 5.14
CA PRO A 77 -19.80 -10.93 4.39
C PRO A 77 -20.45 -12.10 5.17
N LEU A 78 -19.68 -12.84 5.97
CA LEU A 78 -20.20 -13.94 6.78
C LEU A 78 -21.17 -13.44 7.87
N VAL A 79 -20.83 -12.35 8.57
CA VAL A 79 -21.68 -11.76 9.61
C VAL A 79 -22.98 -11.22 9.00
N ILE A 80 -22.92 -10.59 7.83
CA ILE A 80 -24.13 -10.09 7.13
C ILE A 80 -25.10 -11.23 6.83
N VAL A 81 -24.60 -12.37 6.35
CA VAL A 81 -25.43 -13.56 6.06
C VAL A 81 -26.04 -14.13 7.34
N ILE A 82 -25.28 -14.22 8.44
CA ILE A 82 -25.78 -14.73 9.72
C ILE A 82 -26.89 -13.83 10.28
N VAL A 83 -26.72 -12.51 10.24
CA VAL A 83 -27.73 -11.54 10.70
C VAL A 83 -28.99 -11.64 9.84
N ALA A 84 -28.85 -11.78 8.51
CA ALA A 84 -29.99 -11.96 7.61
C ALA A 84 -30.77 -13.25 7.92
N ILE A 85 -30.09 -14.35 8.23
CA ILE A 85 -30.73 -15.61 8.64
C ILE A 85 -31.47 -15.44 9.96
N ILE A 86 -30.86 -14.82 10.97
CA ILE A 86 -31.51 -14.57 12.26
C ILE A 86 -32.74 -13.68 12.09
N TYR A 87 -32.62 -12.60 11.31
CA TYR A 87 -33.73 -11.71 11.00
C TYR A 87 -34.87 -12.45 10.29
N PHE A 88 -34.56 -13.23 9.25
CA PHE A 88 -35.56 -14.00 8.53
C PHE A 88 -36.24 -15.05 9.42
N ARG A 89 -35.49 -15.71 10.32
CA ARG A 89 -36.06 -16.64 11.30
C ARG A 89 -36.88 -15.94 12.38
N ALA A 90 -36.51 -14.73 12.79
CA ALA A 90 -37.29 -13.93 13.74
C ALA A 90 -38.59 -13.43 13.12
N MET A 91 -38.53 -12.95 11.86
CA MET A 91 -39.70 -12.54 11.09
C MET A 91 -40.62 -13.72 10.74
N ALA A 92 -40.05 -14.92 10.54
CA ALA A 92 -40.81 -16.14 10.31
C ALA A 92 -41.38 -16.76 11.61
N ARG A 93 -41.08 -16.20 12.79
CA ARG A 93 -41.80 -16.54 14.03
C ARG A 93 -42.99 -15.59 14.12
N PRO A 94 -44.24 -16.07 13.94
CA PRO A 94 -45.41 -15.24 14.18
C PRO A 94 -45.39 -14.79 15.64
N ASP A 95 -45.64 -13.48 15.86
CA ASP A 95 -45.59 -12.86 17.19
C ASP A 95 -46.38 -13.70 18.23
N PRO A 96 -45.83 -13.94 19.43
CA PRO A 96 -46.64 -14.44 20.52
C PRO A 96 -47.67 -13.36 20.87
N ASP A 97 -48.92 -13.63 20.49
CA ASP A 97 -50.10 -12.80 20.70
C ASP A 97 -50.13 -12.24 22.13
N ILE A 98 -49.76 -10.97 22.26
CA ILE A 98 -49.72 -10.23 23.53
C ILE A 98 -51.11 -9.97 24.11
N ASN A 99 -52.18 -10.30 23.36
CA ASN A 99 -53.58 -10.17 23.78
C ASN A 99 -54.26 -11.53 24.07
N ARG A 100 -53.53 -12.64 24.13
CA ARG A 100 -54.15 -13.93 24.49
C ARG A 100 -54.57 -13.90 25.97
N PRO A 101 -55.87 -14.01 26.31
CA PRO A 101 -56.28 -14.03 27.71
C PRO A 101 -55.75 -15.29 28.41
N PRO A 102 -55.52 -15.24 29.73
CA PRO A 102 -55.06 -16.41 30.48
C PRO A 102 -56.08 -17.53 30.30
N LYS A 103 -55.59 -18.73 29.94
CA LYS A 103 -56.42 -19.93 29.90
C LYS A 103 -56.99 -20.15 31.30
N ALA A 104 -58.31 -20.07 31.42
CA ALA A 104 -59.03 -20.53 32.60
C ALA A 104 -58.72 -22.02 32.81
N ILE A 105 -58.39 -22.39 34.05
CA ILE A 105 -58.14 -23.74 34.53
C ILE A 105 -59.47 -24.47 34.65
#